data_AF-A0AAX3MSH9-F1
#
_entry.id   AF-A0AAX3MSH9-F1
#
_cell.length_a   1.000
_cell.length_b   1.000
_cell.length_c   1.000
_cell.angle_alpha   90.00
_cell.angle_beta   90.00
_cell.angle_gamma   90.00
#
_symmetry.space_group_name_H-M   'P 1'
#
loop_
_entity.id
_entity.type
_entity.pdbx_description
1 polymer ?
#
loop_
_entity_poly.entity_id
_entity_poly.type
_entity_poly.pdbx_seq_one_letter_code
_entity_poly.pdbx_strand_id
1 'polypeptide(L)'
;MGPIHQAIKDRQYVSFTYLDNKGTETNRKLEPMGLFLKGYTWYLCGYCLTRMDICVFRLSRIGDLKILTEHLVRRDFTLQDVEEQFMHRVDFKKLQVVLIFQPEIKTRVRDEFGFDQMIVNPDGTLSLTTYFSSMKRAIQKILSYGYMVKVLEPPGLISNIQHQIQMMAQLYER
;
A
#
# COMPACT_ATOMS: atom_id res chain seq x y z
N MET A 1 -1.38 -18.58 1.12
CA MET A 1 -1.92 -18.30 -0.24
C MET A 1 -2.52 -19.53 -0.93
N GLY A 2 -2.18 -20.76 -0.52
CA GLY A 2 -2.73 -22.00 -1.13
C GLY A 2 -4.27 -22.03 -1.30
N PRO A 3 -5.08 -21.72 -0.27
CA PRO A 3 -6.54 -21.81 -0.37
C PRO A 3 -7.15 -20.85 -1.41
N ILE A 4 -6.69 -19.60 -1.46
CA ILE A 4 -7.18 -18.60 -2.42
C ILE A 4 -6.80 -18.99 -3.85
N HIS A 5 -5.57 -19.44 -4.05
CA HIS A 5 -5.10 -19.86 -5.36
C HIS A 5 -5.90 -21.06 -5.88
N GLN A 6 -6.24 -22.01 -5.00
CA GLN A 6 -7.10 -23.14 -5.33
C GLN A 6 -8.49 -22.68 -5.75
N ALA A 7 -9.12 -21.78 -4.98
CA ALA A 7 -10.45 -21.25 -5.33
C ALA A 7 -10.46 -20.52 -6.69
N ILE A 8 -9.40 -19.78 -7.03
CA ILE A 8 -9.27 -19.11 -8.35
C ILE A 8 -9.16 -20.15 -9.48
N LYS A 9 -8.38 -21.21 -9.27
CA LYS A 9 -8.15 -22.28 -10.24
C LYS A 9 -9.43 -23.09 -10.48
N ASP A 10 -10.10 -23.46 -9.40
CA ASP A 10 -11.31 -24.29 -9.42
C ASP A 10 -12.57 -23.47 -9.71
N ARG A 11 -12.44 -22.14 -9.86
CA ARG A 11 -13.56 -21.23 -10.12
C ARG A 11 -14.63 -21.36 -9.05
N GLN A 12 -14.23 -21.23 -7.80
CA GLN A 12 -15.11 -21.26 -6.64
C GLN A 12 -15.27 -19.87 -6.05
N TYR A 13 -16.45 -19.58 -5.52
CA TYR A 13 -16.64 -18.37 -4.74
C TYR A 13 -15.85 -18.44 -3.44
N VAL A 14 -15.44 -17.29 -2.93
CA VAL A 14 -14.90 -17.16 -1.58
C VAL A 14 -15.75 -16.21 -0.75
N SER A 15 -15.90 -16.53 0.53
CA SER A 15 -16.48 -15.63 1.52
C SER A 15 -15.48 -15.31 2.62
N PHE A 16 -15.47 -14.07 3.10
CA PHE A 16 -14.55 -13.64 4.14
C PHE A 16 -15.04 -12.40 4.89
N THR A 17 -14.53 -12.19 6.09
CA THR A 17 -14.61 -10.91 6.81
C THR A 17 -13.52 -9.98 6.28
N TYR A 18 -13.82 -8.70 6.13
CA TYR A 18 -12.87 -7.70 5.65
C TYR A 18 -12.90 -6.45 6.53
N LEU A 19 -11.74 -6.14 7.10
CA LEU A 19 -11.50 -4.93 7.87
C LEU A 19 -11.08 -3.79 6.92
N ASP A 20 -11.91 -2.75 6.80
CA ASP A 20 -11.61 -1.64 5.91
C ASP A 20 -10.63 -0.61 6.53
N ASN A 21 -10.31 0.46 5.80
CA ASN A 21 -9.40 1.51 6.28
C ASN A 21 -9.96 2.33 7.46
N LYS A 22 -11.27 2.26 7.72
CA LYS A 22 -11.96 2.96 8.81
C LYS A 22 -12.12 2.06 10.04
N GLY A 23 -11.64 0.81 9.97
CA GLY A 23 -11.82 -0.17 11.03
C GLY A 23 -13.21 -0.82 11.03
N THR A 24 -14.00 -0.65 9.97
CA THR A 24 -15.30 -1.31 9.84
C THR A 24 -15.10 -2.71 9.26
N GLU A 25 -15.59 -3.71 9.97
CA GLU A 25 -15.60 -5.09 9.50
C GLU A 25 -16.87 -5.36 8.67
N THR A 26 -16.71 -6.05 7.55
CA THR A 26 -17.81 -6.37 6.64
C THR A 26 -17.64 -7.76 6.05
N ASN A 27 -18.74 -8.48 5.88
CA ASN A 27 -18.75 -9.75 5.17
C ASN A 27 -18.75 -9.53 3.65
N ARG A 28 -17.94 -10.29 2.93
CA ARG A 28 -17.79 -10.22 1.48
C ARG A 28 -17.98 -11.60 0.88
N LYS A 29 -18.73 -11.68 -0.22
CA LYS A 29 -18.74 -12.82 -1.15
C LYS A 29 -18.12 -12.35 -2.46
N LEU A 30 -17.08 -13.05 -2.91
CA LEU A 30 -16.25 -12.66 -4.04
C LEU A 30 -16.19 -13.79 -5.06
N GLU A 31 -16.24 -13.41 -6.34
CA GLU A 31 -15.78 -14.21 -7.47
C GLU A 31 -14.27 -13.94 -7.64
N PRO A 32 -13.37 -14.76 -7.07
CA PRO A 32 -11.95 -14.44 -7.08
C PRO A 32 -11.35 -14.63 -8.48
N MET A 33 -10.63 -13.63 -8.97
CA MET A 33 -10.02 -13.64 -10.32
C MET A 33 -8.51 -13.85 -10.26
N GLY A 34 -7.83 -13.23 -9.30
CA GLY A 34 -6.38 -13.32 -9.22
C GLY A 34 -5.78 -12.66 -7.97
N LEU A 35 -4.47 -12.82 -7.88
CA LEU A 35 -3.62 -12.22 -6.87
C LEU A 35 -2.56 -11.38 -7.55
N PHE A 36 -2.27 -10.20 -7.01
CA PHE A 36 -1.15 -9.40 -7.47
C PHE A 36 -0.43 -8.73 -6.30
N LEU A 37 0.87 -8.45 -6.51
CA LEU A 37 1.74 -7.81 -5.54
C LEU A 37 1.92 -6.33 -5.93
N LYS A 38 1.65 -5.41 -5.01
CA LYS A 38 1.92 -3.98 -5.20
C LYS A 38 2.46 -3.36 -3.92
N GLY A 39 3.61 -2.69 -4.00
CA GLY A 39 4.24 -2.02 -2.85
C GLY A 39 4.42 -2.97 -1.66
N TYR A 40 4.96 -4.17 -1.93
CA TYR A 40 5.18 -5.24 -0.94
C TYR A 40 3.91 -5.77 -0.25
N THR A 41 2.72 -5.43 -0.76
CA THR A 41 1.44 -5.90 -0.23
C THR A 41 0.75 -6.78 -1.26
N TRP A 42 0.28 -7.95 -0.83
CA TRP A 42 -0.54 -8.83 -1.66
C TRP A 42 -2.01 -8.41 -1.66
N TYR A 43 -2.61 -8.47 -2.84
CA TYR A 43 -3.99 -8.11 -3.08
C TYR A 43 -4.74 -9.26 -3.76
N LEU A 44 -5.99 -9.48 -3.33
CA LEU A 44 -6.98 -10.31 -3.99
C LEU A 44 -7.94 -9.43 -4.77
N CYS A 45 -8.13 -9.75 -6.05
CA CYS A 45 -9.10 -9.07 -6.89
C CYS A 45 -10.15 -10.03 -7.44
N GLY A 46 -11.33 -9.47 -7.70
CA GLY A 46 -12.47 -10.21 -8.20
C GLY A 46 -13.73 -9.39 -8.23
N TYR A 47 -14.82 -9.99 -8.69
CA TYR A 47 -16.14 -9.36 -8.70
C TYR A 47 -16.84 -9.57 -7.36
N CYS A 48 -17.06 -8.48 -6.62
CA CYS A 48 -17.66 -8.55 -5.29
C CYS A 48 -19.18 -8.54 -5.40
N LEU A 49 -19.83 -9.66 -5.07
CA LEU A 49 -21.28 -9.79 -5.15
C LEU A 49 -22.02 -8.87 -4.17
N THR A 50 -21.39 -8.54 -3.04
CA THR A 50 -21.96 -7.59 -2.06
C THR A 50 -21.97 -6.15 -2.58
N ARG A 51 -21.00 -5.78 -3.43
CA ARG A 51 -20.86 -4.43 -3.97
C ARG A 51 -21.32 -4.29 -5.42
N MET A 52 -21.53 -5.41 -6.11
CA MET A 52 -21.84 -5.49 -7.53
C MET A 52 -20.80 -4.76 -8.41
N ASP A 53 -19.52 -4.82 -8.02
CA ASP A 53 -18.42 -4.14 -8.71
C ASP A 53 -17.12 -4.96 -8.57
N ILE A 54 -16.18 -4.73 -9.48
CA ILE A 54 -14.80 -5.21 -9.38
C ILE A 54 -14.16 -4.56 -8.15
N CYS A 55 -13.65 -5.39 -7.26
CA CYS A 55 -13.07 -4.96 -6.00
C CYS A 55 -11.68 -5.55 -5.79
N VAL A 56 -10.86 -4.81 -5.07
CA VAL A 56 -9.51 -5.19 -4.67
C VAL A 56 -9.42 -5.17 -3.14
N PHE A 57 -8.96 -6.27 -2.55
CA PHE A 57 -8.85 -6.48 -1.11
C PHE A 57 -7.40 -6.76 -0.73
N ARG A 58 -6.88 -6.08 0.30
CA ARG A 58 -5.57 -6.42 0.86
C ARG A 58 -5.66 -7.76 1.57
N LEU A 59 -4.81 -8.72 1.22
CA LEU A 59 -4.82 -10.04 1.85
C LEU A 59 -4.62 -9.97 3.36
N SER A 60 -3.81 -9.02 3.84
CA SER A 60 -3.54 -8.84 5.27
C SER A 60 -4.75 -8.36 6.09
N ARG A 61 -5.88 -8.07 5.46
CA ARG A 61 -7.12 -7.59 6.11
C ARG A 61 -8.31 -8.53 5.91
N ILE A 62 -8.07 -9.68 5.31
CA ILE A 62 -9.06 -10.73 5.12
C ILE A 62 -9.00 -11.63 6.37
N GLY A 63 -10.13 -11.75 7.06
CA GLY A 63 -10.36 -12.73 8.11
C GLY A 63 -11.32 -13.82 7.64
N ASP A 64 -11.37 -14.93 8.38
CA ASP A 64 -12.37 -16.01 8.23
C ASP A 64 -12.63 -16.46 6.79
N LEU A 65 -11.57 -16.57 5.99
CA LEU A 65 -11.67 -16.96 4.59
C LEU A 65 -12.23 -18.39 4.46
N LYS A 66 -13.31 -18.53 3.70
CA LYS A 66 -13.92 -19.80 3.33
C LYS A 66 -14.04 -19.91 1.81
N ILE A 67 -13.66 -21.07 1.29
CA ILE A 67 -13.95 -21.47 -0.09
C ILE A 67 -15.35 -22.07 -0.08
N LEU A 68 -16.21 -21.61 -0.98
CA LEU A 68 -17.57 -22.12 -1.10
C LEU A 68 -17.59 -23.28 -2.09
N THR A 69 -18.53 -24.21 -1.88
CA THR A 69 -18.73 -25.36 -2.78
C THR A 69 -19.34 -24.96 -4.13
N GLU A 70 -19.98 -23.79 -4.18
CA GLU A 70 -20.53 -23.17 -5.38
C GLU A 70 -19.42 -22.82 -6.37
N HIS A 71 -19.61 -23.22 -7.64
CA HIS A 71 -18.72 -22.86 -8.74
C HIS A 71 -19.29 -21.65 -9.49
N LEU A 72 -18.39 -20.84 -10.05
CA LEU A 72 -18.72 -19.65 -10.82
C LEU A 72 -18.40 -19.84 -12.30
N VAL A 73 -19.18 -19.19 -13.15
CA VAL A 73 -18.80 -18.89 -14.52
C VAL A 73 -18.06 -17.57 -14.50
N ARG A 74 -16.83 -17.55 -15.04
CA ARG A 74 -16.04 -16.32 -15.05
C ARG A 74 -16.74 -15.25 -15.89
N ARG A 75 -16.87 -14.07 -15.31
CA ARG A 75 -17.24 -12.87 -16.06
C ARG A 75 -16.13 -12.50 -17.02
N ASP A 76 -16.52 -11.79 -18.07
CA ASP A 76 -15.61 -11.29 -19.09
C ASP A 76 -14.91 -10.01 -18.60
N PHE A 77 -13.93 -10.18 -17.72
CA PHE A 77 -12.95 -9.16 -17.37
C PHE A 77 -11.61 -9.82 -17.02
N THR A 78 -10.54 -9.09 -17.26
CA THR A 78 -9.15 -9.52 -17.11
C THR A 78 -8.51 -8.92 -15.87
N LEU A 79 -7.34 -9.43 -15.49
CA LEU A 79 -6.53 -8.79 -14.43
C LEU A 79 -6.02 -7.40 -14.85
N GLN A 80 -5.90 -7.14 -16.15
CA GLN A 80 -5.54 -5.83 -16.65
C GLN A 80 -6.68 -4.82 -16.41
N ASP A 81 -7.93 -5.20 -16.62
CA ASP A 81 -9.09 -4.34 -16.32
C ASP A 81 -9.15 -3.97 -14.83
N VAL A 82 -8.82 -4.94 -13.95
CA VAL A 82 -8.69 -4.69 -12.50
C VAL A 82 -7.56 -3.71 -12.23
N GLU A 83 -6.39 -3.89 -12.84
CA GLU A 83 -5.24 -3.01 -12.64
C GLU A 83 -5.57 -1.59 -13.10
N GLU A 84 -6.17 -1.41 -14.27
CA GLU A 84 -6.62 -0.11 -14.78
C GLU A 84 -7.61 0.54 -13.81
N GLN A 85 -8.68 -0.16 -13.41
CA GLN A 85 -9.66 0.36 -12.46
C GLN A 85 -9.04 0.70 -11.09
N PHE A 86 -8.08 -0.09 -10.61
CA PHE A 86 -7.38 0.14 -9.34
C PHE A 86 -6.40 1.32 -9.43
N MET A 87 -5.66 1.43 -10.52
CA MET A 87 -4.70 2.50 -10.79
C MET A 87 -5.39 3.84 -11.05
N HIS A 88 -6.56 3.85 -11.68
CA HIS A 88 -7.35 5.06 -11.87
C HIS A 88 -8.04 5.54 -10.59
N ARG A 89 -8.49 4.61 -9.71
CA ARG A 89 -9.10 4.96 -8.41
C ARG A 89 -8.07 5.40 -7.36
N VAL A 90 -6.84 4.93 -7.47
CA VAL A 90 -5.76 5.27 -6.54
C VAL A 90 -4.74 6.11 -7.27
N ASP A 91 -4.88 7.42 -7.18
CA ASP A 91 -3.86 8.34 -7.66
C ASP A 91 -2.58 8.19 -6.80
N PHE A 92 -1.66 7.37 -7.29
CA PHE A 92 -0.45 6.98 -6.58
C PHE A 92 0.64 8.07 -6.58
N LYS A 93 0.50 9.14 -7.38
CA LYS A 93 1.53 10.16 -7.58
C LYS A 93 1.03 11.58 -7.27
N LYS A 94 0.35 11.76 -6.14
CA LYS A 94 -0.21 13.07 -5.74
C LYS A 94 0.80 14.04 -5.15
N LEU A 95 1.88 13.54 -4.56
CA LEU A 95 2.82 14.36 -3.80
C LEU A 95 4.25 14.00 -4.14
N GLN A 96 4.92 14.87 -4.89
CA GLN A 96 6.37 14.83 -5.06
C GLN A 96 7.05 15.26 -3.75
N VAL A 97 8.11 14.56 -3.37
CA VAL A 97 8.87 14.83 -2.15
C VAL A 97 10.36 14.69 -2.45
N VAL A 98 11.14 15.65 -1.95
CA VAL A 98 12.61 15.60 -2.02
C VAL A 98 13.14 15.27 -0.62
N LEU A 99 13.93 14.21 -0.54
CA LEU A 99 14.46 13.66 0.71
C LEU A 99 15.98 13.61 0.66
N ILE A 100 16.59 13.84 1.81
CA ILE A 100 18.01 13.53 2.05
C ILE A 100 18.12 12.56 3.23
N PHE A 101 18.86 11.48 3.04
CA PHE A 101 19.05 10.41 4.03
C PHE A 101 20.50 10.34 4.50
N GLN A 102 20.69 9.94 5.75
CA GLN A 102 22.01 9.69 6.32
C GLN A 102 22.67 8.45 5.68
N PRO A 103 24.01 8.38 5.59
CA PRO A 103 24.71 7.31 4.88
C PRO A 103 24.46 5.90 5.43
N GLU A 104 24.17 5.77 6.73
CA GLU A 104 24.07 4.50 7.45
C GLU A 104 22.87 3.65 7.00
N ILE A 105 21.84 4.27 6.41
CA ILE A 105 20.61 3.58 5.97
C ILE A 105 20.57 3.30 4.47
N LYS A 106 21.72 3.39 3.78
CA LYS A 106 21.83 3.20 2.33
C LYS A 106 21.17 1.92 1.81
N THR A 107 21.35 0.79 2.49
CA THR A 107 20.74 -0.49 2.08
C THR A 107 19.22 -0.40 2.10
N ARG A 108 18.64 0.10 3.21
CA ARG A 108 17.19 0.26 3.36
C ARG A 108 16.61 1.22 2.32
N VAL A 109 17.28 2.35 2.08
CA VAL A 109 16.86 3.33 1.07
C VAL A 109 16.86 2.71 -0.33
N ARG A 110 17.91 1.93 -0.66
CA ARG A 110 18.00 1.22 -1.94
C ARG A 110 16.90 0.18 -2.14
N ASP A 111 16.64 -0.65 -1.12
CA ASP A 111 15.61 -1.69 -1.21
C ASP A 111 14.21 -1.11 -1.41
N GLU A 112 13.96 0.09 -0.90
CA GLU A 112 12.65 0.72 -0.95
C GLU A 112 12.41 1.63 -2.17
N PHE A 113 13.43 2.38 -2.59
CA PHE A 113 13.31 3.39 -3.66
C PHE A 113 13.99 2.98 -4.98
N GLY A 114 14.75 1.89 -4.99
CA GLY A 114 15.50 1.43 -6.16
C GLY A 114 16.80 2.21 -6.40
N PHE A 115 17.51 1.84 -7.46
CA PHE A 115 18.83 2.40 -7.78
C PHE A 115 18.78 3.69 -8.60
N ASP A 116 17.71 3.90 -9.39
CA ASP A 116 17.74 4.86 -10.50
C ASP A 116 17.43 6.31 -10.10
N GLN A 117 16.98 6.56 -8.87
CA GLN A 117 16.53 7.89 -8.41
C GLN A 117 17.37 8.48 -7.27
N MET A 118 18.49 7.82 -6.91
CA MET A 118 19.29 8.17 -5.73
C MET A 118 20.64 8.77 -6.12
N ILE A 119 20.90 9.98 -5.66
CA ILE A 119 22.17 10.69 -5.80
C ILE A 119 22.95 10.52 -4.50
N VAL A 120 24.17 9.99 -4.59
CA VAL A 120 25.12 9.96 -3.47
C VAL A 120 25.88 11.29 -3.46
N ASN A 121 25.70 12.07 -2.42
CA ASN A 121 26.35 13.37 -2.26
C ASN A 121 27.83 13.19 -1.82
N PRO A 122 28.69 14.21 -1.97
CA PRO A 122 30.10 14.13 -1.59
C PRO A 122 30.34 13.81 -0.10
N ASP A 123 29.41 14.20 0.77
CA ASP A 123 29.44 13.91 2.21
C ASP A 123 28.91 12.50 2.56
N GLY A 124 28.56 11.70 1.56
CA GLY A 124 28.02 10.35 1.70
C GLY A 124 26.51 10.27 1.91
N THR A 125 25.83 11.40 2.11
CA THR A 125 24.37 11.43 2.25
C THR A 125 23.69 11.07 0.92
N LEU A 126 22.41 10.70 0.99
CA LEU A 126 21.67 10.20 -0.17
C LEU A 126 20.48 11.12 -0.46
N SER A 127 20.51 11.81 -1.59
CA SER A 127 19.41 12.65 -2.06
C SER A 127 18.54 11.86 -3.04
N LEU A 128 17.21 11.91 -2.90
CA LEU A 128 16.29 11.38 -3.90
C LEU A 128 15.00 12.18 -3.98
N THR A 129 14.36 12.11 -5.15
CA THR A 129 13.02 12.63 -5.39
C THR A 129 12.07 11.47 -5.58
N THR A 130 10.98 11.43 -4.82
CA THR A 130 10.01 10.34 -4.85
C THR A 130 8.58 10.87 -4.82
N TYR A 131 7.61 9.98 -5.02
CA TYR A 131 6.18 10.31 -5.02
C TYR A 131 5.42 9.48 -3.99
N PHE A 132 4.57 10.15 -3.23
CA PHE A 132 3.64 9.51 -2.31
C PHE A 132 2.19 9.69 -2.78
N SER A 133 1.36 8.69 -2.48
CA SER A 133 -0.07 8.74 -2.82
C SER A 133 -0.87 9.71 -1.93
N SER A 134 -0.31 10.19 -0.82
CA SER A 134 -0.90 11.23 0.03
C SER A 134 0.09 11.80 1.04
N MET A 135 -0.23 12.99 1.59
CA MET A 135 0.49 13.61 2.70
C MET A 135 0.64 12.68 3.91
N LYS A 136 -0.46 12.02 4.30
CA LYS A 136 -0.47 11.08 5.43
C LYS A 136 0.52 9.92 5.23
N ARG A 137 0.61 9.36 4.02
CA ARG A 137 1.55 8.27 3.73
C ARG A 137 2.99 8.74 3.70
N ALA A 138 3.26 9.95 3.17
CA ALA A 138 4.58 10.55 3.23
C ALA A 138 5.04 10.69 4.68
N ILE A 139 4.20 11.31 5.54
CA ILE A 139 4.50 11.51 6.97
C ILE A 139 4.83 10.18 7.67
N GLN A 140 3.94 9.19 7.56
CA GLN A 140 4.14 7.88 8.18
C GLN A 140 5.44 7.21 7.70
N LYS A 141 5.75 7.34 6.41
CA LYS A 141 6.96 6.74 5.85
C LYS A 141 8.21 7.43 6.36
N ILE A 142 8.25 8.75 6.31
CA ILE A 142 9.39 9.56 6.75
C ILE A 142 9.68 9.32 8.23
N LEU A 143 8.66 9.34 9.09
CA LEU A 143 8.84 9.06 10.52
C LEU A 143 9.36 7.64 10.81
N SER A 144 9.10 6.66 9.92
CA SER A 144 9.65 5.30 10.06
C SER A 144 11.18 5.21 9.89
N TYR A 145 11.83 6.28 9.45
CA TYR A 145 13.28 6.43 9.38
C TYR A 145 13.86 7.19 10.59
N GLY A 146 13.01 7.74 11.46
CA GLY A 146 13.45 8.54 12.59
C GLY A 146 14.25 9.76 12.16
N TYR A 147 15.35 10.06 12.87
CA TYR A 147 16.22 11.20 12.60
C TYR A 147 17.13 11.03 11.36
N MET A 148 17.12 9.86 10.73
CA MET A 148 18.03 9.51 9.63
C MET A 148 17.56 10.06 8.26
N VAL A 149 16.45 10.80 8.22
CA VAL A 149 15.90 11.43 7.02
C VAL A 149 15.56 12.89 7.29
N LYS A 150 15.76 13.75 6.29
CA LYS A 150 15.27 15.12 6.27
C LYS A 150 14.48 15.38 5.00
N VAL A 151 13.36 16.07 5.16
CA VAL A 151 12.52 16.54 4.05
C VAL A 151 13.06 17.88 3.58
N LEU A 152 13.30 18.01 2.28
CA LEU A 152 13.69 19.27 1.64
C LEU A 152 12.50 19.94 0.96
N GLU A 153 11.60 19.16 0.38
CA GLU A 153 10.37 19.66 -0.27
C GLU A 153 9.22 18.63 -0.14
N PRO A 154 7.95 19.07 -0.13
CA PRO A 154 7.50 20.46 -0.14
C PRO A 154 7.43 21.08 1.28
N PRO A 155 7.40 22.43 1.40
CA PRO A 155 7.32 23.12 2.70
C PRO A 155 6.17 22.65 3.59
N GLY A 156 5.00 22.38 3.00
CA GLY A 156 3.86 21.86 3.77
C GLY A 156 4.13 20.52 4.46
N LEU A 157 4.92 19.64 3.83
CA LEU A 157 5.31 18.37 4.45
C LEU A 157 6.33 18.58 5.58
N ILE A 158 7.26 19.52 5.42
CA ILE A 158 8.21 19.90 6.47
C ILE A 158 7.45 20.36 7.72
N SER A 159 6.49 21.28 7.59
CA SER A 159 5.70 21.77 8.72
C SER A 159 4.90 20.65 9.40
N ASN A 160 4.35 19.71 8.62
CA ASN A 160 3.64 18.55 9.19
C ASN A 160 4.56 17.62 9.98
N ILE A 161 5.76 17.32 9.47
CA ILE A 161 6.75 16.50 10.18
C ILE A 161 7.20 17.18 11.47
N GLN A 162 7.49 18.48 11.42
CA GLN A 162 7.86 19.25 12.62
C GLN A 162 6.77 19.18 13.69
N HIS A 163 5.51 19.36 13.31
CA HIS A 163 4.39 19.26 14.23
C HIS A 163 4.26 17.85 14.83
N GLN A 164 4.40 16.78 14.03
CA GLN A 164 4.36 15.41 14.54
C GLN A 164 5.51 15.13 15.53
N ILE A 165 6.72 15.59 15.24
CA ILE A 165 7.88 15.44 16.14
C ILE A 165 7.64 16.16 17.47
N GLN A 166 7.08 17.37 17.45
CA GLN A 166 6.72 18.10 18.68
C GLN A 166 5.70 17.33 19.52
N MET A 167 4.63 16.84 18.89
CA MET A 167 3.63 16.01 19.57
C MET A 167 4.23 14.72 20.14
N MET A 168 5.15 14.08 19.40
CA MET A 168 5.86 12.89 19.88
C MET A 168 6.74 13.20 21.08
N ALA A 169 7.49 14.31 21.07
CA ALA A 169 8.36 14.71 22.17
C ALA A 169 7.57 14.92 23.47
N GLN A 170 6.42 15.61 23.38
CA GLN A 170 5.52 15.84 24.51
C GLN A 170 5.05 14.55 25.22
N LEU A 171 4.99 13.41 24.52
CA LEU A 171 4.60 12.13 25.13
C LEU A 171 5.65 11.58 26.11
N TYR A 172 6.90 12.05 26.01
CA TYR A 172 8.02 11.61 26.83
C TYR A 172 8.53 12.68 27.81
N GLU A 173 7.97 13.89 27.74
CA GLU A 173 8.17 14.95 28.73
C GLU A 173 7.34 14.59 29.99
N ARG A 174 7.90 13.69 30.81
CA ARG A 174 7.47 13.43 32.19
C ARG A 174 8.44 14.04 33.17
#